data_AF-A0A366M8P2-F1
#
_entry.id   AF-A0A366M8P2-F1
#
_cell.length_a   1.000
_cell.length_b   1.000
_cell.length_c   1.000
_cell.angle_alpha   90.00
_cell.angle_beta   90.00
_cell.angle_gamma   90.00
#
_symmetry.space_group_name_H-M   'P 1'
#
loop_
_entity.id
_entity.type
_entity.pdbx_description
1 polymer ?
#
loop_
_entity_poly.entity_id
_entity_poly.type
_entity_poly.pdbx_seq_one_letter_code
_entity_poly.pdbx_strand_id
1 'polypeptide(L)'
;MSDDNNEPNISNDINENNEHRGVRTLILSIATVLFSLTLFDVMFGFKQIINPGISKIYNALGTHVEPNMITLVVFDWRGYDTLGESLILVTAVVVVLLVFGRGIVDGNSKEDE
;
A
#
# COMPACT_ATOMS: atom_id res chain seq x y z
N MET A 1 42.88 33.83 -57.31
CA MET A 1 43.05 34.20 -55.90
C MET A 1 41.95 35.21 -55.59
N SER A 2 40.80 34.70 -55.18
CA SER A 2 39.65 35.53 -54.77
C SER A 2 39.08 34.82 -53.56
N ASP A 3 39.70 35.10 -52.42
CA ASP A 3 39.12 34.86 -51.12
C ASP A 3 37.90 35.78 -51.01
N ASP A 4 36.70 35.20 -50.90
CA ASP A 4 35.50 35.94 -50.48
C ASP A 4 34.51 34.98 -49.80
N ASN A 5 34.77 34.79 -48.50
CA ASN A 5 33.78 34.85 -47.42
C ASN A 5 32.57 33.92 -47.51
N ASN A 6 32.79 32.65 -47.16
CA ASN A 6 31.74 31.85 -46.52
C ASN A 6 31.61 32.30 -45.06
N GLU A 7 30.99 33.46 -44.84
CA GLU A 7 30.57 33.86 -43.49
C GLU A 7 29.66 32.76 -42.93
N PRO A 8 29.96 32.21 -41.74
CA PRO A 8 29.07 31.23 -41.15
C PRO A 8 27.71 31.89 -40.96
N ASN A 9 26.66 31.32 -41.56
CA ASN A 9 25.29 31.82 -41.46
C ASN A 9 24.71 31.48 -40.09
N ILE A 10 25.37 32.00 -39.06
CA ILE A 10 25.08 31.81 -37.64
C ILE A 10 23.63 32.23 -37.36
N SER A 11 23.12 33.23 -38.08
CA SER A 11 21.75 33.73 -38.03
C SER A 11 20.69 32.71 -38.45
N ASN A 12 20.94 31.91 -39.48
CA ASN A 12 19.99 30.87 -39.90
C ASN A 12 20.09 29.65 -38.99
N ASP A 13 21.30 29.27 -38.60
CA ASP A 13 21.53 28.15 -37.68
C ASP A 13 20.92 28.41 -36.29
N ILE A 14 21.02 29.63 -35.74
CA ILE A 14 20.35 29.96 -34.46
C ILE A 14 18.83 30.00 -34.60
N ASN A 15 18.27 30.42 -35.75
CA ASN A 15 16.83 30.45 -35.94
C ASN A 15 16.24 29.03 -36.03
N GLU A 16 16.88 28.15 -36.81
CA GLU A 16 16.51 26.73 -36.93
C GLU A 16 16.67 25.99 -35.60
N ASN A 17 17.76 26.25 -34.85
CA ASN A 17 17.94 25.68 -33.52
C ASN A 17 16.90 26.19 -32.50
N ASN A 18 16.52 27.47 -32.56
CA ASN A 18 15.48 28.02 -31.70
C ASN A 18 14.09 27.50 -32.08
N GLU A 19 13.83 27.30 -33.37
CA GLU A 19 12.60 26.68 -33.87
C GLU A 19 12.49 25.23 -33.38
N HIS A 20 13.54 24.42 -33.56
CA HIS A 20 13.59 23.04 -33.05
C HIS A 20 13.43 22.95 -31.54
N ARG A 21 13.94 23.92 -30.78
CA ARG A 21 13.73 23.98 -29.32
C ARG A 21 12.30 24.39 -28.99
N GLY A 22 11.71 25.33 -29.74
CA GLY A 22 10.33 25.78 -29.59
C GLY A 22 9.31 24.65 -29.82
N VAL A 23 9.43 23.89 -30.93
CA VAL A 23 8.53 22.75 -31.18
C VAL A 23 8.70 21.64 -30.15
N ARG A 24 9.93 21.35 -29.70
CA ARG A 24 10.16 20.36 -28.63
C ARG A 24 9.50 20.77 -27.31
N THR A 25 9.62 22.04 -26.91
CA THR A 25 8.98 22.55 -25.69
C THR A 25 7.46 22.55 -25.80
N LEU A 26 6.91 22.83 -26.98
CA LEU A 26 5.47 22.76 -27.25
C LEU A 26 4.94 21.32 -27.15
N ILE A 27 5.66 20.35 -27.73
CA ILE A 27 5.29 18.94 -27.66
C ILE A 27 5.38 18.43 -26.21
N LEU A 28 6.43 18.82 -25.47
CA LEU A 28 6.57 18.44 -24.06
C LEU A 28 5.46 19.02 -23.17
N SER A 29 5.06 20.28 -23.40
CA SER A 29 4.01 20.89 -22.59
C SER A 29 2.66 20.22 -22.84
N ILE A 30 2.32 19.93 -24.10
CA ILE A 30 1.12 19.20 -24.49
C ILE A 30 1.13 17.78 -23.89
N ALA A 31 2.26 17.05 -24.03
CA ALA A 31 2.40 15.72 -23.46
C ALA A 31 2.27 15.72 -21.93
N THR A 32 2.82 16.73 -21.26
CA THR A 32 2.74 16.89 -19.79
C THR A 32 1.31 17.19 -19.34
N VAL A 33 0.59 18.02 -20.07
CA VAL A 33 -0.82 18.33 -19.79
C VAL A 33 -1.69 17.08 -19.96
N LEU A 34 -1.53 16.37 -21.08
CA LEU A 34 -2.27 15.13 -21.33
C LEU A 34 -1.95 14.05 -20.29
N PHE A 35 -0.66 13.87 -19.96
CA PHE A 35 -0.24 12.94 -18.92
C PHE A 35 -0.86 13.30 -17.56
N SER A 36 -0.82 14.58 -17.17
CA SER A 36 -1.44 15.06 -15.94
C SER A 36 -2.94 14.76 -15.91
N LEU A 37 -3.67 15.06 -16.99
CA LEU A 37 -5.11 14.76 -17.09
C LEU A 37 -5.39 13.26 -16.95
N THR A 38 -4.62 12.40 -17.61
CA THR A 38 -4.79 10.93 -17.49
C THR A 38 -4.46 10.42 -16.09
N LEU A 39 -3.46 11.01 -15.42
CA LEU A 39 -3.08 10.65 -14.07
C LEU A 39 -4.16 11.06 -13.06
N PHE A 40 -4.74 12.26 -13.23
CA PHE A 40 -5.87 12.71 -12.43
C PHE A 40 -7.10 11.83 -12.64
N ASP A 41 -7.42 11.47 -13.89
CA ASP A 41 -8.55 10.59 -14.21
C ASP A 41 -8.40 9.22 -13.52
N VAL A 42 -7.21 8.63 -13.60
CA VAL A 42 -6.89 7.38 -12.90
C VAL A 42 -6.98 7.55 -11.37
N MET A 43 -6.44 8.64 -10.81
CA MET A 43 -6.56 8.95 -9.37
C MET A 43 -8.01 9.02 -8.88
N PHE A 44 -8.90 9.67 -9.62
CA PHE A 44 -10.31 9.75 -9.26
C PHE A 44 -11.06 8.43 -9.53
N GLY A 45 -10.69 7.71 -10.59
CA GLY A 45 -11.25 6.40 -10.92
C GLY A 45 -10.95 5.31 -9.88
N PHE A 46 -9.83 5.41 -9.15
CA PHE A 46 -9.50 4.46 -8.07
C PHE A 46 -10.57 4.39 -6.97
N LYS A 47 -11.24 5.50 -6.66
CA LYS A 47 -12.27 5.53 -5.60
C LYS A 47 -13.47 4.62 -5.90
N GLN A 48 -13.71 4.31 -7.17
CA GLN A 48 -14.81 3.44 -7.61
C GLN A 48 -14.40 1.97 -7.72
N ILE A 49 -13.09 1.70 -7.88
CA ILE A 49 -12.52 0.35 -8.00
C ILE A 49 -12.17 -0.24 -6.62
N ILE A 50 -11.94 0.59 -5.61
CA ILE A 50 -11.74 0.13 -4.23
C ILE A 50 -13.07 -0.46 -3.72
N ASN A 51 -13.19 -1.78 -3.84
CA ASN A 51 -14.22 -2.54 -3.17
C ASN A 51 -13.79 -2.66 -1.70
N PRO A 52 -14.47 -1.98 -0.76
CA PRO A 52 -14.08 -2.08 0.63
C PRO A 52 -14.25 -3.53 1.07
N GLY A 53 -13.22 -4.12 1.69
CA GLY A 53 -13.27 -5.49 2.21
C GLY A 53 -14.26 -5.71 3.36
N ILE A 54 -14.93 -4.63 3.79
CA ILE A 54 -15.98 -4.57 4.82
C ILE A 54 -17.17 -3.82 4.22
N SER A 55 -18.40 -4.24 4.53
CA SER A 55 -19.61 -3.55 4.05
C SER A 55 -19.65 -2.08 4.50
N LYS A 56 -19.99 -1.17 3.58
CA LYS A 56 -20.12 0.27 3.88
C LYS A 56 -21.21 0.55 4.93
N ILE A 57 -22.28 -0.26 4.94
CA ILE A 57 -23.35 -0.17 5.93
C ILE A 57 -22.83 -0.53 7.32
N TYR A 58 -21.94 -1.51 7.38
CA TYR A 58 -21.34 -1.98 8.62
C TYR A 58 -20.36 -0.96 9.21
N ASN A 59 -19.60 -0.25 8.37
CA ASN A 59 -18.76 0.86 8.86
C ASN A 59 -19.58 2.08 9.35
N ALA A 60 -20.76 2.32 8.77
CA ALA A 60 -21.61 3.44 9.16
C ALA A 60 -22.40 3.16 10.45
N LEU A 61 -22.88 1.93 10.61
CA LEU A 61 -23.70 1.51 11.76
C LEU A 61 -22.86 0.89 12.87
N GLY A 62 -21.68 0.34 12.55
CA GLY A 62 -20.80 -0.30 13.51
C GLY A 62 -20.40 0.64 14.64
N THR A 63 -20.04 1.89 14.32
CA THR A 63 -19.68 2.90 15.34
C THR A 63 -20.78 3.20 16.36
N HIS A 64 -22.04 2.83 16.06
CA HIS A 64 -23.16 2.96 17.00
C HIS A 64 -23.27 1.79 17.98
N VAL A 65 -22.76 0.60 17.59
CA VAL A 65 -22.71 -0.58 18.46
C VAL A 65 -21.46 -0.54 19.33
N GLU A 66 -20.30 -0.27 18.73
CA GLU A 66 -19.05 -0.11 19.45
C GLU A 66 -18.28 1.12 18.93
N PRO A 67 -17.81 2.03 19.80
CA PRO A 67 -17.08 3.23 19.38
C PRO A 67 -15.75 2.93 18.66
N ASN A 68 -15.17 1.75 18.90
CA ASN A 68 -13.88 1.35 18.34
C ASN A 68 -14.07 0.46 17.09
N MET A 69 -13.79 1.05 15.93
CA MET A 69 -13.86 0.37 14.64
C MET A 69 -12.92 -0.84 14.53
N ILE A 70 -11.75 -0.81 15.19
CA ILE A 70 -10.81 -1.93 15.12
C ILE A 70 -11.39 -3.15 15.84
N THR A 71 -11.89 -2.97 17.06
CA THR A 71 -12.50 -4.07 17.83
C THR A 71 -13.66 -4.68 17.07
N LEU A 72 -14.49 -3.82 16.47
CA LEU A 72 -15.66 -4.23 15.71
C LEU A 72 -15.29 -5.11 14.50
N VAL A 73 -14.27 -4.71 13.74
CA VAL A 73 -13.80 -5.52 12.61
C VAL A 73 -13.11 -6.80 13.07
N VAL A 74 -12.33 -6.75 14.14
CA VAL A 74 -11.50 -7.87 14.60
C VAL A 74 -12.34 -8.93 15.31
N PHE A 75 -13.28 -8.54 16.18
CA PHE A 75 -14.11 -9.47 16.96
C PHE A 75 -15.42 -9.89 16.28
N ASP A 76 -16.03 -9.05 15.44
CA ASP A 76 -17.31 -9.36 14.80
C ASP A 76 -17.10 -9.75 13.33
N TRP A 77 -16.56 -8.87 12.47
CA TRP A 77 -16.36 -9.20 11.05
C TRP A 77 -15.30 -10.29 10.79
N ARG A 78 -14.18 -10.27 11.52
CA ARG A 78 -13.08 -11.26 11.45
C ARG A 78 -12.99 -12.09 12.73
N GLY A 79 -14.10 -12.26 13.46
CA GLY A 79 -14.11 -12.91 14.76
C GLY A 79 -13.50 -14.31 14.77
N TYR A 80 -13.65 -15.08 13.68
CA TYR A 80 -13.04 -16.41 13.56
C TYR A 80 -11.51 -16.40 13.61
N ASP A 81 -10.86 -15.34 13.13
CA ASP A 81 -9.41 -15.18 13.16
C ASP A 81 -8.94 -14.99 14.62
N THR A 82 -9.61 -14.12 15.39
CA THR A 82 -9.33 -13.94 16.82
C THR A 82 -9.72 -15.11 17.71
N LEU A 83 -10.76 -15.86 17.32
CA LEU A 83 -11.11 -17.11 17.99
C LEU A 83 -9.97 -18.11 17.81
N GLY A 84 -9.44 -18.22 16.58
CA GLY A 84 -8.26 -19.02 16.28
C GLY A 84 -7.05 -18.64 17.13
N GLU A 85 -6.72 -17.34 17.19
CA GLU A 85 -5.63 -16.83 18.05
C GLU A 85 -5.80 -17.24 19.52
N SER A 86 -7.01 -17.07 20.06
CA SER A 86 -7.31 -17.44 21.45
C SER A 86 -7.20 -18.96 21.68
N LEU A 87 -7.68 -19.76 20.73
CA LEU A 87 -7.64 -21.22 20.79
C LEU A 87 -6.20 -21.76 20.73
N ILE A 88 -5.33 -21.20 19.87
CA ILE A 88 -3.92 -21.62 19.83
C ILE A 88 -3.20 -21.26 21.13
N LEU A 89 -3.52 -20.14 21.76
CA LEU A 89 -2.92 -19.76 23.05
C LEU A 89 -3.35 -20.70 24.17
N VAL A 90 -4.65 -21.03 24.26
CA VAL A 90 -5.15 -21.98 25.27
C VAL A 90 -4.55 -23.37 25.07
N THR A 91 -4.51 -23.87 23.83
CA THR A 91 -3.93 -25.18 23.53
C THR A 91 -2.42 -25.20 23.83
N ALA A 92 -1.69 -24.13 23.54
CA ALA A 92 -0.27 -24.02 23.91
C ALA A 92 -0.06 -24.13 25.42
N VAL A 93 -0.87 -23.43 26.22
CA VAL A 93 -0.79 -23.52 27.70
C VAL A 93 -1.09 -24.94 28.18
N VAL A 94 -2.12 -25.60 27.64
CA VAL A 94 -2.45 -26.99 27.99
C VAL A 94 -1.30 -27.94 27.63
N VAL A 95 -0.69 -27.79 26.46
CA VAL A 95 0.46 -28.62 26.04
C VAL A 95 1.65 -28.41 26.97
N VAL A 96 1.98 -27.17 27.34
CA VAL A 96 3.06 -26.86 28.29
C VAL A 96 2.79 -27.50 29.66
N LEU A 97 1.55 -27.40 30.16
CA LEU A 97 1.15 -28.04 31.42
C LEU A 97 1.23 -29.57 31.34
N LEU A 98 0.88 -30.19 30.22
CA LEU A 98 0.99 -31.63 30.07
C LEU A 98 2.45 -32.11 30.01
N VAL A 99 3.32 -31.37 29.31
CA VAL A 99 4.75 -31.71 29.18
C VAL A 99 5.50 -31.49 30.49
N PHE A 100 5.37 -30.31 31.11
CA PHE A 100 6.14 -29.96 32.30
C PHE A 100 5.42 -30.29 33.61
N GLY A 101 4.08 -30.21 33.63
CA GLY A 101 3.29 -30.50 34.84
C GLY A 101 3.35 -31.97 35.23
N ARG A 102 3.43 -32.90 34.27
CA ARG A 102 3.64 -34.32 34.57
C ARG A 102 5.08 -34.64 34.97
N GLY A 103 6.06 -33.91 34.43
CA GLY A 103 7.48 -34.06 34.81
C GLY A 103 7.80 -33.59 36.24
N ILE A 104 7.07 -32.60 36.76
CA ILE A 104 7.20 -32.13 38.15
C ILE A 104 6.60 -33.12 39.15
N VAL A 105 5.47 -33.75 38.82
CA VAL A 105 4.77 -34.68 39.73
C VAL A 105 5.54 -35.99 39.96
N ASP A 106 6.24 -36.51 38.95
CA ASP A 106 7.05 -37.73 39.09
C ASP A 106 8.41 -37.48 39.79
N GLY A 107 8.86 -36.22 39.89
CA GLY A 107 10.11 -35.88 40.59
C GLY A 107 9.98 -35.95 42.11
N ASN A 108 8.80 -35.63 42.64
CA ASN A 108 8.56 -35.54 44.09
C ASN A 108 8.22 -36.90 44.75
N SER A 109 8.14 -37.98 43.97
CA SER A 109 7.87 -39.34 44.48
C SER A 109 9.12 -40.20 44.59
N LYS A 110 10.31 -39.65 44.31
CA LYS A 110 11.60 -40.37 44.35
C LYS A 110 12.58 -39.89 45.42
N GLU A 111 12.20 -38.92 46.24
CA GLU A 111 13.04 -38.42 47.34
C GLU A 111 12.74 -39.11 48.70
N ASP A 112 11.76 -40.03 48.75
CA ASP A 112 11.33 -40.72 49.98
C ASP A 112 11.77 -42.20 50.10
N GLU A 113 12.82 -42.64 49.38
CA GLU A 113 13.44 -43.99 49.56
C GLU A 113 14.87 -43.93 50.12
#